data_AF-A0A7V2AK75-F1
#
_entry.id   AF-A0A7V2AK75-F1
#
_cell.length_a   1.000
_cell.length_b   1.000
_cell.length_c   1.000
_cell.angle_alpha   90.00
_cell.angle_beta   90.00
_cell.angle_gamma   90.00
#
_symmetry.space_group_name_H-M   'P 1'
#
loop_
_entity.id
_entity.type
_entity.pdbx_description
1 polymer ?
#
loop_
_entity_poly.entity_id
_entity_poly.type
_entity_poly.pdbx_seq_one_letter_code
_entity_poly.pdbx_strand_id
1 'polypeptide(L)' 'HRTLMEYLILLGRADWALAQYHRCYRLLGDELGVEPMRETQRLYRQILESHGGAPVRKQADRHDE' A
#
# COMPACT_ATOMS: atom_id res chain seq x y z
N HIS A 1 0.36 12.30 2.74
CA HIS A 1 0.24 10.82 2.66
C HIS A 1 -0.02 10.33 1.24
N ARG A 2 -1.09 10.74 0.55
CA ARG A 2 -1.43 10.29 -0.81
C ARG A 2 -0.29 10.34 -1.83
N THR A 3 0.35 11.50 -2.03
CA THR A 3 1.46 11.65 -3.01
C THR A 3 2.63 10.70 -2.73
N LEU A 4 2.95 10.47 -1.46
CA LEU A 4 4.00 9.50 -1.10
C LEU A 4 3.58 8.07 -1.45
N MET A 5 2.32 7.71 -1.20
CA MET A 5 1.79 6.41 -1.60
C MET A 5 1.82 6.23 -3.12
N GLU A 6 1.43 7.24 -3.90
CA GLU A 6 1.50 7.23 -5.36
C GLU A 6 2.94 7.02 -5.84
N TYR A 7 3.90 7.74 -5.25
CA TYR A 7 5.31 7.58 -5.59
C TYR A 7 5.85 6.18 -5.26
N LEU A 8 5.47 5.61 -4.11
CA LEU A 8 5.86 4.25 -3.73
C LEU A 8 5.29 3.19 -4.68
N ILE A 9 4.07 3.37 -5.20
CA ILE A 9 3.51 2.49 -6.24
C ILE A 9 4.33 2.58 -7.53
N LEU A 10 4.71 3.80 -7.96
CA LEU A 10 5.54 3.99 -9.16
C LEU A 10 6.89 3.29 -9.04
N LEU A 11 7.40 3.14 -7.82
CA LEU A 11 8.62 2.39 -7.52
C LEU A 11 8.41 0.88 -7.32
N GLY A 12 7.18 0.36 -7.49
CA GLY A 12 6.85 -1.05 -7.27
C GLY A 12 6.82 -1.46 -5.79
N ARG A 13 6.74 -0.51 -4.86
CA ARG A 13 6.81 -0.70 -3.41
C ARG A 13 5.43 -0.57 -2.77
N ALA A 14 4.49 -1.41 -3.20
CA ALA A 14 3.11 -1.36 -2.73
C ALA A 14 2.96 -1.72 -1.24
N ASP A 15 3.80 -2.62 -0.74
CA ASP A 15 3.91 -2.94 0.69
C ASP A 15 4.23 -1.68 1.53
N TRP A 16 5.12 -0.81 1.05
CA TRP A 16 5.44 0.45 1.70
C TRP A 16 4.29 1.46 1.58
N ALA A 17 3.59 1.49 0.44
CA ALA A 17 2.43 2.36 0.26
C ALA A 17 1.28 1.98 1.22
N LEU A 18 1.03 0.68 1.43
CA LEU A 18 0.04 0.18 2.40
C LEU A 18 0.46 0.52 3.84
N ALA A 19 1.73 0.31 4.19
CA ALA A 19 2.26 0.69 5.51
C ALA A 19 2.09 2.20 5.78
N GLN A 20 2.32 3.03 4.76
CA GLN A 20 2.14 4.48 4.85
C GLN A 20 0.68 4.88 5.09
N TYR A 21 -0.27 4.16 4.49
CA TYR A 21 -1.70 4.35 4.78
C TYR A 21 -2.03 4.02 6.23
N HIS A 22 -1.60 2.85 6.73
CA HIS A 22 -1.87 2.46 8.11
C HIS A 22 -1.27 3.43 9.13
N ARG A 23 -0.08 3.97 8.86
CA ARG A 23 0.52 5.02 9.71
C ARG A 23 -0.34 6.29 9.71
N CYS A 24 -0.80 6.73 8.55
CA CYS A 24 -1.70 7.88 8.41
C CYS A 24 -2.99 7.66 9.21
N TYR A 25 -3.61 6.49 9.04
CA TYR A 25 -4.87 6.12 9.69
C TYR A 25 -4.74 6.18 11.21
N ARG A 26 -3.71 5.53 11.78
CA ARG A 26 -3.47 5.57 13.23
C ARG A 26 -3.20 6.98 13.72
N LEU A 27 -2.32 7.73 13.05
CA LEU A 27 -2.00 9.10 13.47
C LEU A 27 -3.25 9.99 13.52
N LEU A 28 -4.06 9.96 12.47
CA LEU A 28 -5.28 10.77 12.39
C LEU A 28 -6.36 10.31 13.37
N GLY A 29 -6.51 9.01 13.56
CA GLY A 29 -7.47 8.44 14.51
C GLY A 29 -7.07 8.70 15.96
N ASP A 30 -5.81 8.44 16.30
CA ASP A 30 -5.30 8.50 17.67
C ASP A 30 -5.11 9.95 18.15
N GLU A 31 -4.63 10.86 17.28
CA GLU A 31 -4.32 12.23 17.67
C GLU A 31 -5.43 13.23 17.35
N LEU A 32 -6.20 12.99 16.29
CA LEU A 32 -7.18 13.96 15.79
C LEU A 32 -8.62 13.42 15.78
N GLY A 33 -8.84 12.12 16.03
CA GLY A 33 -10.16 11.50 15.97
C GLY A 33 -10.80 11.55 14.58
N VAL A 34 -10.00 11.71 13.52
CA VAL A 34 -10.49 11.84 12.14
C VAL A 34 -9.93 10.75 11.24
N GLU A 35 -10.62 10.54 10.12
CA GLU A 35 -10.27 9.57 9.10
C GLU A 35 -9.41 10.19 7.98
N PRO A 36 -8.58 9.40 7.26
CA PRO A 36 -7.90 9.88 6.07
C PRO A 36 -8.89 10.36 5.01
N MET A 37 -8.50 11.37 4.22
CA MET A 37 -9.32 11.89 3.11
C MET A 37 -9.76 10.77 2.15
N ARG A 38 -10.96 10.92 1.57
CA ARG A 38 -11.59 9.91 0.69
C ARG A 38 -10.69 9.47 -0.45
N GLU A 39 -9.92 10.39 -1.02
CA GLU A 39 -8.95 10.14 -2.09
C GLU A 39 -7.84 9.20 -1.63
N THR A 40 -7.36 9.37 -0.39
CA THR A 40 -6.32 8.52 0.20
C THR A 40 -6.87 7.10 0.46
N GLN A 41 -8.12 7.00 0.93
CA GLN A 41 -8.77 5.70 1.13
C GLN A 41 -9.05 4.98 -0.21
N ARG A 42 -9.41 5.74 -1.25
CA ARG A 42 -9.59 5.19 -2.62
C ARG A 42 -8.29 4.61 -3.14
N LEU A 43 -7.19 5.34 -2.99
CA LEU A 43 -5.87 4.87 -3.39
C LEU A 43 -5.47 3.59 -2.63
N TYR A 44 -5.71 3.53 -1.32
CA TYR A 44 -5.48 2.31 -0.53
C TYR A 44 -6.22 1.10 -1.08
N ARG A 45 -7.52 1.25 -1.39
CA ARG A 45 -8.32 0.16 -1.98
C ARG A 45 -7.79 -0.26 -3.34
N GLN A 46 -7.41 0.68 -4.19
CA GLN A 46 -6.82 0.38 -5.50
C GLN A 46 -5.50 -0.40 -5.37
N ILE A 47 -4.65 -0.06 -4.39
CA ILE A 47 -3.41 -0.79 -4.12
C ILE A 47 -3.74 -2.23 -3.70
N LEU A 48 -4.69 -2.41 -2.78
CA LEU A 48 -5.11 -3.73 -2.33
C LEU A 48 -5.69 -4.60 -3.45
N GLU A 49 -6.55 -4.04 -4.30
CA GLU A 49 -7.12 -4.77 -5.44
C GLU A 49 -6.03 -5.17 -6.45
N SER A 50 -5.07 -4.27 -6.69
CA SER A 50 -4.01 -4.51 -7.67
C SER A 50 -2.91 -5.46 -7.16
N HIS A 51 -2.68 -5.55 -5.84
CA HIS A 51 -1.56 -6.28 -5.25
C HIS A 51 -1.99 -7.42 -4.31
N GLY A 52 -3.26 -7.49 -3.93
CA GLY A 52 -3.87 -8.56 -3.13
C GLY A 52 -4.60 -9.62 -3.96
N GLY A 53 -4.58 -9.50 -5.30
CA GLY A 53 -5.28 -10.38 -6.24
C GLY A 53 -4.44 -11.42 -6.98
N ALA A 54 -3.17 -11.63 -6.64
CA ALA A 54 -2.33 -12.66 -7.27
C ALA A 54 -1.74 -13.63 -6.23
N PRO A 55 -1.82 -14.95 -6.47
CA PRO A 55 -1.22 -15.93 -5.58
C PRO A 55 0.29 -15.68 -5.55
N VAL A 56 0.89 -15.88 -4.38
CA VAL A 56 2.34 -16.01 -4.21
C VAL A 56 2.85 -16.91 -5.34
N ARG A 57 3.47 -16.31 -6.37
CA ARG A 57 4.37 -17.04 -7.23
C ARG A 57 5.49 -17.45 -6.30
N LYS A 58 5.45 -18.71 -5.84
CA LYS A 58 6.64 -19.34 -5.27
C LYS A 58 7.73 -19.11 -6.30
N GLN A 59 8.69 -18.28 -5.93
CA GLN A 59 10.01 -18.25 -6.54
C GLN A 59 10.58 -19.66 -6.30
N ALA A 60 10.28 -20.58 -7.21
CA ALA A 60 10.83 -21.93 -7.23
C ALA A 60 11.64 -22.06 -8.52
N ASP A 61 12.95 -22.12 -8.30
CA ASP A 61 13.94 -22.84 -9.09
C ASP A 61 14.08 -22.52 -10.59
N ARG A 62 15.11 -21.73 -10.90
CA ARG A 62 16.37 -22.31 -11.40
C ARG A 62 17.46 -21.24 -11.58
N HIS A 63 18.42 -21.25 -10.66
CA HIS A 63 19.83 -21.25 -11.05
C HIS A 63 20.17 -22.66 -11.56
N ASP A 64 21.23 -22.76 -12.38
CA ASP A 64 21.74 -23.93 -13.12
C ASP A 64 21.00 -24.17 -14.45
N GLU A 65 21.62 -24.03 -15.62
CA GLU A 65 22.96 -24.46 -16.08
C GLU A 65 23.51 -23.55 -17.19
#